data_AF-A0A508A946-F1
#
_entry.id   AF-A0A508A946-F1
#
_cell.length_a   1.000
_cell.length_b   1.000
_cell.length_c   1.000
_cell.angle_alpha   90.00
_cell.angle_beta   90.00
_cell.angle_gamma   90.00
#
_symmetry.space_group_name_H-M   'P 1'
#
loop_
_entity.id
_entity.type
_entity.pdbx_description
1 polymer ?
#
loop_
_entity_poly.entity_id
_entity_poly.type
_entity_poly.pdbx_seq_one_letter_code
_entity_poly.pdbx_strand_id
1 'polypeptide(L)' 'MADLDSTFSGLSKILRKHASGMSIRTDTPGNLYIEIPPATPGSKPGFFGAVQTKKSYVSYHLMPVYEDPSRKLP' A
#
# COMPACT_ATOMS: atom_id res chain seq x y z
N MET A 1 1.63 6.95 24.89
CA MET A 1 1.07 7.33 23.56
C MET A 1 1.35 6.21 22.58
N ALA A 2 0.45 5.94 21.63
CA ALA A 2 0.78 5.07 20.50
C ALA A 2 1.74 5.82 19.57
N ASP A 3 2.89 5.23 19.26
CA ASP A 3 3.84 5.80 18.33
C ASP A 3 3.43 5.48 16.88
N LEU A 4 2.60 6.36 16.32
CA LEU A 4 2.03 6.17 14.98
C LEU A 4 3.08 6.38 13.88
N ASP A 5 4.12 7.16 14.15
CA ASP A 5 5.18 7.46 13.19
C ASP A 5 6.08 6.23 12.94
N SER A 6 6.56 5.56 13.99
CA SER A 6 7.29 4.30 13.86
C SER A 6 6.41 3.21 13.24
N THR A 7 5.13 3.17 13.59
CA THR A 7 4.16 2.25 12.97
C THR A 7 4.04 2.49 11.47
N PHE A 8 3.86 3.74 11.04
CA PHE A 8 3.82 4.10 9.62
C PHE A 8 5.13 3.76 8.92
N SER A 9 6.27 4.09 9.53
CA SER A 9 7.60 3.80 8.98
C SER A 9 7.82 2.30 8.77
N GLY A 10 7.44 1.47 9.74
CA GLY A 10 7.52 0.01 9.65
C GLY A 10 6.62 -0.55 8.55
N LEU A 11 5.33 -0.19 8.55
CA LEU A 11 4.36 -0.70 7.58
C LEU A 11 4.63 -0.23 6.16
N SER A 12 5.04 1.03 6.00
CA SER A 12 5.39 1.59 4.69
C SER A 12 6.63 0.91 4.10
N LYS A 13 7.63 0.57 4.93
CA LYS A 13 8.81 -0.19 4.49
C LYS A 13 8.43 -1.59 3.99
N ILE A 14 7.51 -2.27 4.67
CA ILE A 14 6.99 -3.57 4.23
C ILE A 14 6.27 -3.42 2.89
N LEU A 15 5.36 -2.44 2.78
CA LEU A 15 4.60 -2.24 1.54
C LEU A 15 5.50 -1.90 0.35
N ARG A 16 6.53 -1.06 0.54
CA ARG A 16 7.53 -0.74 -0.50
C ARG A 16 8.32 -1.96 -0.97
N LYS A 17 8.65 -2.88 -0.07
CA LYS A 17 9.37 -4.12 -0.42
C LYS A 17 8.57 -4.96 -1.43
N HIS A 18 7.25 -4.93 -1.33
CA HIS A 18 6.32 -5.63 -2.22
C HIS A 18 5.84 -4.77 -3.40
N ALA A 19 6.32 -3.53 -3.54
CA ALA A 19 5.94 -2.62 -4.61
C ALA A 19 6.78 -2.79 -5.89
N SER A 20 7.62 -3.83 -5.96
CA SER A 20 8.44 -4.09 -7.14
C SER A 20 7.55 -4.30 -8.38
N GLY A 21 7.81 -3.55 -9.45
CA GLY A 21 6.99 -3.56 -10.66
C GLY A 21 5.64 -2.84 -10.54
N MET A 22 5.40 -2.11 -9.44
CA MET A 22 4.19 -1.33 -9.22
C MET A 22 4.45 0.18 -9.28
N SER A 23 3.38 0.97 -9.39
CA SER A 23 3.45 2.42 -9.44
C SER A 23 3.19 3.02 -8.06
N ILE A 24 4.19 3.69 -7.48
CA ILE A 24 4.00 4.47 -6.26
C ILE A 24 3.36 5.81 -6.65
N ARG A 25 2.09 6.01 -6.29
CA ARG A 25 1.35 7.23 -6.62
C ARG A 25 1.53 8.31 -5.58
N THR A 26 1.69 7.94 -4.31
CA THR A 26 1.93 8.88 -3.22
C THR A 26 2.97 8.32 -2.28
N ASP A 27 3.98 9.13 -2.01
CA ASP A 27 5.07 8.82 -1.11
C ASP A 27 5.38 10.05 -0.25
N THR A 28 4.59 10.23 0.81
CA THR A 28 4.80 11.33 1.77
C THR A 28 4.71 10.82 3.20
N PRO A 29 5.27 11.55 4.18
CA PRO A 29 5.13 11.20 5.59
C PRO A 29 3.65 11.04 5.99
N GLY A 30 3.31 9.88 6.54
CA GLY A 30 1.94 9.54 6.93
C GLY A 30 1.00 9.17 5.77
N ASN A 31 1.46 9.11 4.52
CA ASN A 31 0.65 8.65 3.39
C ASN A 31 1.49 7.99 2.29
N LEU A 32 1.41 6.66 2.23
CA LEU A 32 1.97 5.86 1.15
C LEU A 32 0.82 5.23 0.38
N TYR A 33 0.80 5.37 -0.94
CA TYR A 33 -0.22 4.81 -1.82
C TYR A 33 0.42 4.18 -3.06
N ILE A 34 0.09 2.91 -3.32
CA ILE A 34 0.66 2.10 -4.39
C ILE A 34 -0.45 1.53 -5.27
N GLU A 35 -0.23 1.62 -6.57
CA GLU A 35 -1.13 1.13 -7.61
C GLU A 35 -0.47 0.01 -8.41
N ILE A 36 -1.27 -0.98 -8.80
CA ILE A 36 -0.92 -1.98 -9.79
C ILE A 36 -1.05 -1.33 -11.17
N PRO A 37 0.02 -1.30 -11.99
CA PRO A 37 -0.06 -0.78 -13.34
C PRO A 37 -1.11 -1.57 -14.15
N PRO A 38 -1.86 -0.91 -15.04
CA PRO A 38 -2.88 -1.57 -15.83
C PRO A 38 -2.25 -2.61 -16.76
N ALA A 39 -2.87 -3.78 -16.86
CA ALA A 39 -2.41 -4.85 -17.75
C ALA A 39 -2.56 -4.48 -19.24
N THR A 40 -3.48 -3.57 -19.56
CA THR A 40 -3.77 -3.10 -20.91
C THR A 40 -3.79 -1.56 -20.97
N PRO A 41 -3.21 -0.95 -22.02
CA PRO A 41 -3.29 0.49 -22.23
C PRO A 41 -4.76 0.96 -22.29
N GLY A 42 -5.13 1.92 -21.44
CA GLY A 42 -6.50 2.46 -21.34
C GLY A 42 -7.34 1.87 -20.19
N SER A 43 -6.87 0.84 -19.51
CA SER A 43 -7.53 0.34 -18.29
C SER A 43 -7.15 1.17 -17.07
N LYS A 44 -8.05 1.22 -16.08
CA LYS A 44 -7.77 1.91 -14.81
C LYS A 44 -6.70 1.14 -14.02
N PRO A 45 -5.72 1.83 -13.42
CA PRO A 45 -4.76 1.19 -12.53
C PRO A 45 -5.49 0.55 -11.35
N GLY A 46 -5.02 -0.64 -10.95
CA GLY A 46 -5.57 -1.37 -9.82
C GLY A 46 -5.07 -0.75 -8.51
N PHE A 47 -5.88 -0.73 -7.46
CA PHE A 47 -5.38 -0.34 -6.15
C PHE A 47 -4.62 -1.53 -5.55
N PHE A 48 -3.32 -1.38 -5.25
CA PHE A 48 -2.54 -2.45 -4.61
C PHE A 48 -2.66 -2.37 -3.10
N GLY A 49 -2.28 -1.23 -2.55
CA GLY A 49 -2.31 -1.01 -1.13
C GLY A 49 -1.90 0.40 -0.74
N ALA A 50 -2.23 0.76 0.50
CA ALA A 50 -1.88 2.04 1.07
C ALA A 50 -1.63 1.94 2.58
N VAL A 51 -0.72 2.77 3.06
CA VAL A 51 -0.48 3.00 4.49
C VAL A 51 -0.78 4.46 4.78
N GLN A 52 -1.72 4.76 5.67
CA GLN A 52 -2.07 6.15 6.00
C GLN A 52 -2.16 6.36 7.51
N THR A 53 -1.47 7.37 8.01
CA THR A 53 -1.63 7.82 9.39
C THR A 53 -2.92 8.64 9.50
N LYS A 54 -3.82 8.20 10.39
CA LYS A 54 -5.06 8.88 10.78
C LYS A 54 -4.94 9.42 12.21
N LYS A 55 -6.00 10.06 12.71
CA LYS A 55 -6.02 10.77 14.01
C LYS A 55 -5.55 9.92 15.21
N SER A 56 -5.81 8.61 15.20
CA SER A 56 -5.48 7.72 16.32
C SER A 56 -4.93 6.35 15.90
N TYR A 57 -4.77 6.10 14.60
CA TYR A 57 -4.35 4.81 14.06
C TYR A 57 -3.67 4.96 12.71
N VAL A 58 -2.94 3.93 12.30
CA VAL A 58 -2.41 3.80 10.93
C VAL A 58 -3.28 2.81 10.17
N SER A 59 -3.89 3.24 9.07
CA SER A 59 -4.62 2.34 8.18
C SER A 59 -3.65 1.60 7.28
N TYR A 60 -3.89 0.31 7.09
CA TYR A 60 -3.12 -0.55 6.19
C TYR A 60 -4.10 -1.29 5.29
N HIS A 61 -4.14 -0.90 4.02
CA HIS A 61 -5.02 -1.51 3.02
C HIS A 61 -4.18 -2.35 2.08
N LEU A 62 -4.60 -3.60 1.86
CA LEU A 62 -3.97 -4.51 0.93
C LEU A 62 -5.05 -5.24 0.13
N MET A 63 -5.39 -4.69 -1.04
CA MET A 63 -6.43 -5.22 -1.91
C MET A 63 -6.23 -6.68 -2.33
N PRO A 64 -5.03 -7.15 -2.71
CA PRO A 64 -4.88 -8.52 -3.18
C PRO A 64 -5.24 -9.57 -2.12
N VAL A 65 -5.09 -9.25 -0.82
CA VAL A 65 -5.50 -10.14 0.28
C VAL A 65 -7.02 -10.15 0.47
N TYR A 66 -7.70 -9.02 0.20
CA TYR A 66 -9.16 -8.97 0.25
C TYR A 66 -9.81 -9.71 -0.92
N GLU A 67 -9.20 -9.65 -2.10
CA GLU A 67 -9.74 -10.31 -3.30
C GLU A 67 -9.51 -11.82 -3.29
N ASP A 68 -8.33 -12.27 -2.89
CA ASP A 68 -8.04 -13.69 -2.71
C ASP A 68 -6.99 -13.87 -1.61
N PRO A 69 -7.41 -14.28 -0.40
CA PRO A 69 -6.48 -14.49 0.71
C PRO A 69 -5.49 -15.65 0.46
N SER A 70 -5.74 -16.52 -0.52
CA SER A 70 -4.82 -17.61 -0.92
C SER A 70 -3.81 -17.18 -1.98
N ARG A 71 -3.92 -15.95 -2.51
CA ARG A 71 -3.05 -15.46 -3.59
C ARG A 71 -1.63 -15.20 -3.09
N LYS A 72 -0.68 -15.99 -3.59
CA LYS A 72 0.75 -15.73 -3.37
C LYS A 72 1.16 -14.51 -4.18
N LEU A 73 1.61 -13.47 -3.47
CA LEU A 73 2.30 -12.32 -4.10
C LEU A 73 3.58 -12.84 -4.79
N PRO A 74 3.86 -12.41 -6.03
CA PRO A 74 5.07 -12.79 -6.75
C PRO A 74 6.35 -12.29 -6.07
#